data_AF-A0A4S2KHA7-F1
#
_entry.id   AF-A0A4S2KHA7-F1
#
_cell.length_a   1.000
_cell.length_b   1.000
_cell.length_c   1.000
_cell.angle_alpha   90.00
_cell.angle_beta   90.00
_cell.angle_gamma   90.00
#
_symmetry.space_group_name_H-M   'P 1'
#
loop_
_entity.id
_entity.type
_entity.pdbx_description
1 polymer ?
#
loop_
_entity_poly.entity_id
_entity_poly.type
_entity_poly.pdbx_seq_one_letter_code
_entity_poly.pdbx_strand_id
1 'polypeptide(L)'
;MSADASNDPFSSFYQEVKAIEKRDSVLTPKQQIDRLNRPGSTYFNLNPYDVLQVDPDTPLADVKKKYRQLSLLVHPDKNQSDSERAQKAFDALAKAHKTLDDPESARKCREVVDEAKARVEQMIIEKRQRARKAGQSTEVEEDDPEKKRHAIYVQTCKLFADLERLRVEEELKQSNER
;
A
#
# COMPACT_ATOMS: atom_id res chain seq x y z
N MET A 1 51.68 -12.59 -27.71
CA MET A 1 50.38 -13.13 -27.26
C MET A 1 49.90 -12.21 -26.16
N SER A 2 49.10 -11.22 -26.54
CA SER A 2 48.59 -10.19 -25.63
C SER A 2 47.28 -10.68 -25.04
N ALA A 3 47.19 -10.67 -23.71
CA ALA A 3 45.95 -10.92 -22.99
C ALA A 3 45.01 -9.73 -23.20
N ASP A 4 43.89 -9.95 -23.89
CA ASP A 4 42.78 -9.00 -23.90
C ASP A 4 41.84 -9.40 -22.74
N ALA A 5 42.09 -8.78 -21.59
CA ALA A 5 41.37 -9.01 -20.34
C ALA A 5 39.99 -8.33 -20.31
N SER A 6 39.27 -8.32 -21.43
CA SER A 6 38.00 -7.60 -21.60
C SER A 6 36.79 -8.49 -21.90
N ASN A 7 36.98 -9.81 -22.04
CA ASN A 7 35.88 -10.74 -22.31
C ASN A 7 35.98 -12.00 -21.45
N ASP A 8 36.06 -11.79 -20.13
CA ASP A 8 35.95 -12.86 -19.15
C ASP A 8 34.46 -13.29 -19.03
N PRO A 9 34.09 -14.53 -19.42
CA PRO A 9 32.74 -15.06 -19.24
C PRO A 9 32.23 -14.96 -17.79
N PHE A 10 33.15 -14.93 -16.83
CA PHE A 10 32.85 -14.77 -15.42
C PHE A 10 32.34 -13.36 -15.07
N SER A 11 32.82 -12.33 -15.76
CA SER A 11 32.39 -10.93 -15.59
C SER A 11 30.97 -10.69 -16.12
N SER A 12 30.64 -11.31 -17.26
CA SER A 12 29.29 -11.27 -17.84
C SER A 12 28.28 -12.04 -16.97
N PHE A 13 28.66 -13.23 -16.48
CA PHE A 13 27.86 -14.01 -15.53
C PHE A 13 27.54 -13.21 -14.25
N TYR A 14 28.52 -12.49 -13.71
CA TYR A 14 28.35 -11.65 -12.51
C TYR A 14 27.38 -10.46 -12.73
N GLN A 15 27.36 -9.90 -13.95
CA GLN A 15 26.44 -8.81 -14.29
C GLN A 15 25.00 -9.32 -14.48
N GLU A 16 24.84 -10.54 -14.99
CA GLU A 16 23.55 -11.20 -15.15
C GLU A 16 22.92 -11.61 -13.81
N VAL A 17 23.70 -12.15 -12.87
CA VAL A 17 23.24 -12.45 -11.50
C VAL A 17 22.80 -11.18 -10.75
N LYS A 18 23.54 -10.07 -10.88
CA LYS A 18 23.14 -8.77 -10.30
C LYS A 18 21.84 -8.21 -10.91
N ALA A 19 21.54 -8.52 -12.17
CA ALA A 19 20.28 -8.12 -12.81
C ALA A 19 19.11 -9.06 -12.46
N ILE A 20 19.40 -10.30 -12.05
CA ILE A 20 18.44 -11.27 -11.50
C ILE A 20 18.09 -10.88 -10.05
N GLU A 21 19.06 -10.53 -9.19
CA GLU A 21 18.83 -9.94 -7.85
C GLU A 21 18.02 -8.63 -7.88
N LYS A 22 18.28 -7.76 -8.88
CA LYS A 22 17.55 -6.48 -9.04
C LYS A 22 16.09 -6.67 -9.51
N ARG A 23 15.76 -7.84 -10.05
CA ARG A 23 14.40 -8.30 -10.41
C ARG A 23 13.72 -9.10 -9.28
N ASP A 24 14.49 -9.69 -8.36
CA ASP A 24 14.02 -10.72 -7.43
C ASP A 24 13.41 -10.25 -6.08
N SER A 25 13.27 -8.95 -5.76
CA SER A 25 12.35 -8.57 -4.66
C SER A 25 11.99 -7.10 -4.72
N VAL A 26 10.74 -6.79 -5.07
CA VAL A 26 10.30 -5.42 -5.42
C VAL A 26 10.43 -4.41 -4.27
N LEU A 27 10.64 -4.84 -3.03
CA LEU A 27 11.36 -4.08 -2.00
C LEU A 27 12.29 -5.05 -1.24
N THR A 28 13.50 -4.63 -0.88
CA THR A 28 14.37 -5.37 0.04
C THR A 28 13.74 -5.46 1.44
N PRO A 29 14.16 -6.39 2.31
CA PRO A 29 13.74 -6.41 3.72
C PRO A 29 13.74 -5.04 4.38
N LYS A 30 14.84 -4.29 4.21
CA LYS A 30 14.99 -2.93 4.73
C LYS A 30 13.97 -1.96 4.14
N GLN A 31 13.77 -1.98 2.82
CA GLN A 31 12.80 -1.10 2.18
C GLN A 31 11.37 -1.41 2.67
N GLN A 32 11.01 -2.68 2.86
CA GLN A 32 9.70 -3.08 3.39
C GLN A 32 9.49 -2.54 4.81
N ILE A 33 10.51 -2.66 5.67
CA ILE A 33 10.51 -2.08 7.01
C ILE A 33 10.37 -0.55 6.94
N ASP A 34 11.13 0.12 6.08
CA ASP A 34 11.07 1.57 5.89
C ASP A 34 9.68 2.04 5.43
N ARG A 35 9.05 1.31 4.49
CA ARG A 35 7.69 1.62 4.01
C ARG A 35 6.67 1.55 5.13
N LEU A 36 6.68 0.47 5.91
CA LEU A 36 5.70 0.23 6.97
C LEU A 36 5.90 1.15 8.18
N ASN A 37 7.13 1.62 8.38
CA ASN A 37 7.51 2.52 9.46
C ASN A 37 7.67 3.98 9.01
N ARG A 38 7.23 4.34 7.80
CA ARG A 38 7.33 5.71 7.27
C ARG A 38 6.65 6.73 8.20
N PRO A 39 7.06 8.00 8.19
CA PRO A 39 6.29 9.08 8.83
C PRO A 39 4.84 9.06 8.33
N GLY A 40 3.89 9.17 9.26
CA GLY A 40 2.46 9.03 8.94
C GLY A 40 1.97 7.58 8.78
N SER A 41 2.80 6.57 9.05
CA SER A 41 2.41 5.15 9.06
C SER A 41 1.17 4.85 9.90
N THR A 42 0.92 5.63 10.96
CA THR A 42 -0.32 5.54 11.76
C THR A 42 -1.59 5.73 10.94
N TYR A 43 -1.56 6.58 9.90
CA TYR A 43 -2.68 6.83 8.99
C TYR A 43 -2.60 5.98 7.73
N PHE A 44 -1.40 5.83 7.15
CA PHE A 44 -1.23 5.02 5.95
C PHE A 44 -1.53 3.53 6.20
N ASN A 45 -1.15 3.00 7.37
CA ASN A 45 -1.37 1.60 7.69
C ASN A 45 -2.82 1.32 8.14
N LEU A 46 -3.71 2.32 8.16
CA LEU A 46 -5.15 2.11 8.37
C LEU A 46 -5.79 1.41 7.16
N ASN A 47 -5.21 1.54 5.97
CA ASN A 47 -5.65 0.81 4.79
C ASN A 47 -4.94 -0.56 4.72
N PRO A 48 -5.62 -1.68 5.05
CA PRO A 48 -5.00 -2.99 5.08
C PRO A 48 -4.55 -3.48 3.68
N TYR A 49 -5.21 -3.01 2.62
CA TYR A 49 -4.86 -3.35 1.25
C TYR A 49 -3.51 -2.74 0.82
N ASP A 50 -3.24 -1.49 1.24
CA ASP A 50 -1.95 -0.82 1.00
C ASP A 50 -0.82 -1.50 1.79
N VAL A 51 -1.08 -1.85 3.05
CA VAL A 51 -0.11 -2.54 3.92
C VAL A 51 0.32 -3.88 3.34
N LEU A 52 -0.63 -4.64 2.78
CA LEU A 52 -0.37 -5.96 2.20
C LEU A 52 -0.01 -5.91 0.70
N GLN A 53 0.00 -4.72 0.09
CA GLN A 53 0.25 -4.51 -1.34
C GLN A 53 -0.64 -5.38 -2.23
N VAL A 54 -1.94 -5.36 -1.96
CA VAL A 54 -2.98 -6.11 -2.68
C VAL A 54 -4.09 -5.17 -3.11
N ASP A 55 -4.77 -5.52 -4.21
CA ASP A 55 -5.98 -4.81 -4.61
C ASP A 55 -7.15 -5.17 -3.69
N PRO A 56 -8.11 -4.25 -3.47
CA PRO A 56 -9.33 -4.52 -2.69
C PRO A 56 -10.18 -5.67 -3.21
N ASP A 57 -10.01 -6.03 -4.48
CA ASP A 57 -10.72 -7.11 -5.16
C ASP A 57 -9.94 -8.45 -5.13
N THR A 58 -8.76 -8.47 -4.50
CA THR A 58 -7.90 -9.66 -4.37
C THR A 58 -8.58 -10.75 -3.53
N PRO A 59 -8.59 -12.02 -3.99
CA PRO A 59 -9.11 -13.14 -3.19
C PRO A 59 -8.34 -13.35 -1.88
N LEU A 60 -9.04 -13.77 -0.82
CA LEU A 60 -8.44 -13.98 0.51
C LEU A 60 -7.25 -14.96 0.48
N ALA A 61 -7.28 -15.97 -0.40
CA ALA A 61 -6.18 -16.90 -0.58
C ALA A 61 -4.88 -16.19 -1.00
N ASP A 62 -4.97 -15.23 -1.91
CA ASP A 62 -3.84 -14.44 -2.39
C ASP A 62 -3.40 -13.39 -1.36
N VAL A 63 -4.34 -12.82 -0.61
CA VAL A 63 -4.03 -11.95 0.54
C VAL A 63 -3.16 -12.70 1.56
N LYS A 64 -3.54 -13.94 1.90
CA LYS A 64 -2.77 -14.78 2.83
C LYS A 64 -1.38 -15.13 2.29
N LYS A 65 -1.26 -15.37 0.98
CA LYS A 65 0.02 -15.61 0.31
C LYS A 65 0.93 -14.38 0.39
N LYS A 66 0.38 -13.19 0.11
CA LYS A 66 1.10 -11.92 0.18
C LYS A 66 1.56 -11.58 1.61
N TYR A 67 0.68 -11.79 2.59
CA TYR A 67 1.03 -11.66 4.00
C TYR A 67 2.24 -12.54 4.35
N ARG A 68 2.21 -13.84 4.03
CA ARG A 68 3.34 -14.75 4.29
C ARG A 68 4.65 -14.28 3.64
N GLN A 69 4.59 -13.82 2.39
CA GLN A 69 5.77 -13.30 1.68
C GLN A 69 6.36 -12.07 2.37
N LEU A 70 5.52 -11.07 2.69
CA LEU A 70 5.95 -9.84 3.35
C LEU A 70 6.44 -10.09 4.77
N SER A 71 5.78 -10.96 5.53
CA SER A 71 6.19 -11.37 6.88
C SER A 71 7.57 -11.98 6.90
N LEU A 72 7.95 -12.78 5.91
CA LEU A 72 9.30 -13.35 5.81
C LEU A 72 10.36 -12.27 5.55
N LEU A 73 10.02 -11.21 4.80
CA LEU A 73 10.94 -10.11 4.53
C LEU A 73 11.17 -9.26 5.77
N VAL A 74 10.13 -9.00 6.57
CA VAL A 74 10.22 -8.12 7.74
C VAL A 74 10.35 -8.85 9.09
N HIS A 75 10.57 -10.17 9.08
CA HIS A 75 10.65 -10.95 10.33
C HIS A 75 11.84 -10.50 11.20
N PRO A 76 11.65 -10.28 12.52
CA PRO A 76 12.73 -9.84 13.42
C PRO A 76 13.94 -10.79 13.43
N ASP A 77 13.72 -12.11 13.48
CA ASP A 77 14.82 -13.11 13.46
C ASP A 77 15.72 -13.05 12.23
N LYS A 78 15.18 -12.62 11.08
CA LYS A 78 15.94 -12.47 9.84
C LYS A 78 16.59 -11.08 9.72
N ASN A 79 16.13 -10.11 10.52
CA ASN A 79 16.56 -8.73 10.52
C ASN A 79 17.10 -8.35 11.91
N GLN A 80 17.97 -9.18 12.50
CA GLN A 80 18.43 -9.02 13.90
C GLN A 80 19.09 -7.66 14.17
N SER A 81 19.79 -7.10 13.18
CA SER A 81 20.40 -5.77 13.27
C SER A 81 19.39 -4.61 13.34
N ASP A 82 18.12 -4.86 12.96
CA ASP A 82 17.02 -3.89 12.97
C ASP A 82 15.74 -4.52 13.56
N SER A 83 15.92 -5.35 14.59
CA SER A 83 14.86 -6.24 15.10
C SER A 83 13.64 -5.47 15.61
N GLU A 84 13.82 -4.29 16.20
CA GLU A 84 12.72 -3.46 16.73
C GLU A 84 11.85 -2.91 15.60
N ARG A 85 12.46 -2.33 14.56
CA ARG A 85 11.72 -1.80 13.41
C ARG A 85 11.10 -2.93 12.59
N ALA A 86 11.79 -4.06 12.48
CA ALA A 86 11.28 -5.28 11.88
C ALA A 86 10.02 -5.79 12.61
N GLN A 87 10.04 -5.86 13.95
CA GLN A 87 8.87 -6.23 14.74
C GLN A 87 7.70 -5.27 14.50
N LYS A 88 7.93 -3.96 14.53
CA LYS A 88 6.87 -2.97 14.28
C LYS A 88 6.25 -3.10 12.88
N ALA A 89 7.08 -3.36 11.87
CA ALA A 89 6.62 -3.61 10.51
C ALA A 89 5.83 -4.92 10.41
N PHE A 90 6.30 -5.98 11.08
CA PHE A 90 5.61 -7.26 11.17
C PHE A 90 4.24 -7.13 11.82
N ASP A 91 4.14 -6.39 12.92
CA ASP A 91 2.88 -6.15 13.63
C ASP A 91 1.88 -5.40 12.75
N ALA A 92 2.33 -4.44 11.92
CA ALA A 92 1.49 -3.75 10.96
C ALA A 92 0.92 -4.72 9.91
N LEU A 93 1.74 -5.62 9.37
CA LEU A 93 1.28 -6.67 8.43
C LEU A 93 0.29 -7.61 9.10
N ALA A 94 0.57 -8.05 10.34
CA ALA A 94 -0.27 -8.97 11.09
C ALA A 94 -1.64 -8.33 11.39
N LYS A 95 -1.66 -7.05 11.78
CA LYS A 95 -2.90 -6.29 11.98
C LYS A 95 -3.71 -6.20 10.68
N ALA A 96 -3.08 -5.81 9.58
CA ALA A 96 -3.76 -5.72 8.28
C ALA A 96 -4.34 -7.05 7.81
N HIS A 97 -3.57 -8.14 7.94
CA HIS A 97 -4.06 -9.48 7.60
C HIS A 97 -5.24 -9.88 8.49
N LYS A 98 -5.15 -9.67 9.82
CA LYS A 98 -6.25 -9.98 10.74
C LYS A 98 -7.53 -9.21 10.39
N THR A 99 -7.41 -7.94 9.99
CA THR A 99 -8.55 -7.12 9.55
C THR A 99 -9.20 -7.68 8.28
N LEU A 100 -8.43 -8.21 7.34
CA LEU A 100 -8.98 -8.80 6.10
C LEU A 100 -9.43 -10.26 6.25
N ASP A 101 -8.91 -10.98 7.25
CA ASP A 101 -9.30 -12.36 7.55
C ASP A 101 -10.65 -12.43 8.28
N ASP A 102 -10.99 -11.40 9.06
CA ASP A 102 -12.31 -11.25 9.68
C ASP A 102 -13.35 -10.76 8.64
N PRO A 103 -14.42 -11.53 8.35
CA PRO A 103 -15.37 -11.19 7.30
C PRO A 103 -16.09 -9.85 7.51
N GLU A 104 -16.42 -9.50 8.76
CA GLU A 104 -17.12 -8.25 9.07
C GLU A 104 -16.21 -7.04 8.85
N SER A 105 -14.98 -7.11 9.37
CA SER A 105 -13.97 -6.07 9.19
C SER A 105 -13.55 -5.92 7.72
N ALA A 106 -13.35 -7.02 7.00
CA ALA A 106 -13.04 -7.02 5.57
C ALA A 106 -14.15 -6.36 4.75
N ARG A 107 -15.42 -6.65 5.09
CA ARG A 107 -16.58 -6.00 4.47
C ARG A 107 -16.56 -4.48 4.70
N LYS A 108 -16.35 -4.02 5.94
CA LYS A 108 -16.25 -2.59 6.25
C LYS A 108 -15.11 -1.93 5.46
N CYS A 109 -13.94 -2.56 5.39
CA CYS A 109 -12.83 -2.06 4.59
C CYS A 109 -13.16 -1.95 3.09
N ARG A 110 -13.92 -2.90 2.54
CA ARG A 110 -14.38 -2.86 1.15
C ARG A 110 -15.41 -1.75 0.93
N GLU A 111 -16.35 -1.55 1.86
CA GLU A 111 -17.32 -0.45 1.78
C GLU A 111 -16.63 0.92 1.74
N VAL A 112 -15.55 1.12 2.53
CA VAL A 112 -14.73 2.33 2.47
C VAL A 112 -14.08 2.55 1.10
N VAL A 113 -13.55 1.48 0.50
CA VAL A 113 -12.97 1.54 -0.85
C VAL A 113 -14.03 1.87 -1.89
N ASP A 114 -15.20 1.24 -1.83
CA ASP A 114 -16.29 1.45 -2.78
C ASP A 114 -16.84 2.87 -2.67
N GLU A 115 -16.95 3.40 -1.45
CA GLU A 115 -17.28 4.81 -1.21
C GLU A 115 -16.22 5.75 -1.81
N ALA A 116 -14.93 5.44 -1.64
CA ALA A 116 -13.87 6.24 -2.25
C ALA A 116 -13.96 6.25 -3.78
N LYS A 117 -14.21 5.09 -4.40
CA LYS A 117 -14.44 4.97 -5.84
C LYS A 117 -15.63 5.84 -6.28
N ALA A 118 -16.74 5.78 -5.55
CA ALA A 118 -17.94 6.57 -5.85
C ALA A 118 -17.70 8.08 -5.72
N ARG A 119 -17.00 8.53 -4.67
CA ARG A 119 -16.65 9.95 -4.48
C ARG A 119 -15.75 10.48 -5.60
N VAL A 120 -14.79 9.68 -6.05
CA VAL A 120 -13.92 10.06 -7.18
C VAL A 120 -14.71 10.13 -8.49
N GLU A 121 -15.60 9.17 -8.74
CA GLU A 121 -16.46 9.20 -9.94
C GLU A 121 -17.37 10.43 -9.94
N GLN A 122 -17.99 10.76 -8.80
CA GLN A 122 -18.79 11.98 -8.64
C GLN A 122 -17.96 13.24 -8.89
N MET A 123 -16.76 13.32 -8.31
CA MET A 123 -15.83 14.44 -8.55
C MET A 123 -15.51 14.60 -10.04
N ILE A 124 -15.25 13.50 -10.76
CA ILE A 124 -14.98 13.52 -12.21
C ILE A 124 -16.18 14.05 -12.97
N ILE A 125 -17.39 13.57 -12.67
CA ILE A 125 -18.64 14.04 -13.29
C ILE A 125 -18.82 15.54 -13.05
N GLU A 126 -18.62 16.02 -11.82
CA GLU A 126 -18.74 17.44 -11.47
C GLU A 126 -17.70 18.31 -12.18
N LYS A 127 -16.43 17.87 -12.25
CA LYS A 127 -15.37 18.55 -13.01
C LYS A 127 -15.77 18.71 -14.47
N ARG A 128 -16.26 17.64 -15.10
CA ARG A 128 -16.73 17.67 -16.50
C ARG A 128 -17.92 18.60 -16.70
N GLN A 129 -18.89 18.58 -15.79
CA GLN A 129 -20.04 19.50 -15.85
C GLN A 129 -19.63 20.96 -15.70
N ARG A 130 -18.70 21.26 -14.79
CA ARG A 130 -18.17 22.61 -14.59
C ARG A 130 -17.41 23.11 -15.82
N ALA A 131 -16.54 22.27 -16.38
CA ALA A 131 -15.81 22.61 -17.61
C ALA A 131 -16.76 22.90 -18.78
N ARG A 132 -17.80 22.07 -18.96
CA ARG A 132 -18.84 22.29 -19.98
C ARG A 132 -19.58 23.62 -19.77
N LYS A 133 -19.96 23.95 -18.54
CA LYS A 133 -20.63 25.23 -18.21
C LYS A 133 -19.71 26.44 -18.44
N ALA A 134 -18.41 26.28 -18.25
CA ALA A 134 -17.40 27.31 -18.48
C ALA A 134 -16.96 27.41 -19.96
N GLY A 135 -17.52 26.60 -20.87
CA GLY A 135 -17.08 26.54 -22.26
C GLY A 135 -15.64 26.02 -22.44
N GLN A 136 -15.10 25.32 -21.44
CA GLN A 136 -13.77 24.71 -21.44
C GLN A 136 -13.85 23.23 -21.87
N SER A 137 -12.69 22.64 -22.20
CA SER A 137 -12.58 21.21 -22.53
C SER A 137 -13.09 20.34 -21.38
N THR A 138 -13.87 19.30 -21.69
CA THR A 138 -14.39 18.34 -20.71
C THR A 138 -13.42 17.20 -20.41
N GLU A 139 -12.24 17.19 -21.04
CA GLU A 139 -11.18 16.24 -20.71
C GLU A 139 -10.67 16.53 -19.30
N VAL A 140 -10.55 15.49 -18.48
CA VAL A 140 -10.08 15.60 -17.09
C VAL A 140 -8.86 14.73 -16.89
N GLU A 141 -8.00 15.08 -15.93
CA GLU A 141 -6.77 14.33 -15.66
C GLU A 141 -7.05 12.87 -15.30
N GLU A 142 -8.18 12.59 -14.64
CA GLU A 142 -8.60 11.24 -14.26
C GLU A 142 -9.20 10.41 -15.40
N ASP A 143 -9.18 10.91 -16.64
CA ASP A 143 -9.41 10.08 -17.84
C ASP A 143 -8.24 9.10 -18.06
N ASP A 144 -7.04 9.47 -17.60
CA ASP A 144 -5.90 8.56 -17.49
C ASP A 144 -6.16 7.52 -16.37
N PRO A 145 -6.14 6.20 -16.68
CA PRO A 145 -6.36 5.15 -15.70
C PRO A 145 -5.41 5.21 -14.49
N GLU A 146 -4.16 5.62 -14.66
CA GLU A 146 -3.19 5.74 -13.57
C GLU A 146 -3.54 6.89 -12.63
N LYS A 147 -3.95 8.03 -13.19
CA LYS A 147 -4.42 9.18 -12.43
C LYS A 147 -5.71 8.86 -11.69
N LYS A 148 -6.63 8.14 -12.32
CA LYS A 148 -7.85 7.64 -11.67
C LYS A 148 -7.53 6.71 -10.51
N ARG A 149 -6.65 5.72 -10.70
CA ARG A 149 -6.19 4.83 -9.62
C ARG A 149 -5.58 5.61 -8.47
N HIS A 150 -4.73 6.60 -8.77
CA HIS A 150 -4.13 7.45 -7.76
C HIS A 150 -5.16 8.28 -7.00
N ALA A 151 -6.14 8.89 -7.69
CA ALA A 151 -7.22 9.64 -7.06
C ALA A 151 -8.05 8.75 -6.11
N ILE A 152 -8.38 7.53 -6.54
CA ILE A 152 -9.08 6.53 -5.70
C ILE A 152 -8.24 6.18 -4.48
N TYR A 153 -6.94 5.92 -4.65
CA TYR A 153 -6.02 5.64 -3.55
C TYR A 153 -6.00 6.78 -2.53
N VAL A 154 -5.82 8.03 -2.97
CA VAL A 154 -5.79 9.22 -2.10
C VAL A 154 -7.12 9.36 -1.35
N GLN A 155 -8.24 9.22 -2.06
CA GLN A 155 -9.57 9.31 -1.45
C GLN A 155 -9.81 8.18 -0.44
N THR A 156 -9.34 6.97 -0.72
CA THR A 156 -9.43 5.80 0.18
C THR A 156 -8.65 6.06 1.47
N CYS A 157 -7.39 6.49 1.37
CA CYS A 157 -6.58 6.83 2.54
C CYS A 157 -7.24 7.93 3.39
N LYS A 158 -7.86 8.93 2.76
CA LYS A 158 -8.58 9.99 3.47
C LYS A 158 -9.77 9.44 4.26
N LEU A 159 -10.59 8.56 3.67
CA LEU A 159 -11.73 7.97 4.37
C LEU A 159 -11.31 7.12 5.57
N PHE A 160 -10.28 6.27 5.40
CA PHE A 160 -9.76 5.50 6.53
C PHE A 160 -9.26 6.40 7.67
N ALA A 161 -8.56 7.49 7.36
CA ALA A 161 -8.11 8.46 8.36
C ALA A 161 -9.28 9.20 9.03
N ASP A 162 -10.30 9.59 8.26
CA ASP A 162 -11.50 10.26 8.79
C ASP A 162 -12.27 9.34 9.76
N LEU A 163 -12.42 8.06 9.41
CA LEU A 163 -13.07 7.05 10.26
C LEU A 163 -12.29 6.81 11.56
N GLU A 164 -10.97 6.70 11.49
CA GLU A 164 -10.13 6.54 12.69
C GLU A 164 -10.21 7.77 13.59
N ARG A 165 -10.23 8.98 13.01
CA ARG A 165 -10.42 10.22 13.79
C ARG A 165 -11.76 10.22 14.52
N LEU A 166 -12.84 9.86 13.83
CA LEU A 166 -14.17 9.76 14.44
C LEU A 166 -14.20 8.73 15.57
N ARG A 167 -13.57 7.56 15.39
CA ARG A 167 -13.45 6.53 16.43
C ARG A 167 -12.74 7.06 17.67
N VAL A 168 -11.60 7.74 17.50
CA VAL A 168 -10.83 8.31 18.61
C VAL A 168 -11.62 9.41 19.34
N GLU A 169 -12.33 10.27 18.59
CA GLU A 169 -13.19 11.31 19.18
C GLU A 169 -14.33 10.71 20.01
N GLU A 170 -14.95 9.64 19.54
CA GLU A 170 -15.99 8.92 20.28
C GLU A 170 -15.45 8.25 21.56
N GLU A 171 -14.28 7.61 21.48
CA GLU A 171 -13.63 6.99 22.64
C GLU A 171 -13.28 8.02 23.73
N LEU A 172 -12.77 9.19 23.32
CA LEU A 172 -12.46 10.29 24.24
C LEU A 172 -13.72 10.88 24.90
N LYS A 173 -14.83 10.99 24.16
CA LYS A 173 -16.10 11.43 24.74
C LYS A 173 -16.60 10.44 25.79
N GLN A 174 -16.60 9.14 25.46
CA GLN A 174 -17.02 8.10 26.41
C GLN A 174 -16.12 8.00 27.64
N SER A 175 -14.81 8.25 27.51
CA SER A 175 -13.92 8.27 28.68
C SER A 175 -14.13 9.48 29.58
N ASN A 176 -14.48 10.63 29.00
CA ASN A 176 -14.75 11.86 29.75
C ASN A 176 -16.12 11.85 30.44
N GLU A 177 -17.03 10.99 30.00
CA GLU A 177 -18.38 10.81 30.56
C GLU A 177 -18.46 9.73 31.66
N ARG A 178 -17.36 9.02 31.95
CA ARG A 178 -17.24 8.00 33.00
C ARG A 178 -16.47 8.52 34.21
#